data_AF-A0A497RQD6-F1
#
_entry.id   AF-A0A497RQD6-F1
#
_cell.length_a   1.000
_cell.length_b   1.000
_cell.length_c   1.000
_cell.angle_alpha   90.00
_cell.angle_beta   90.00
_cell.angle_gamma   90.00
#
_symmetry.space_group_name_H-M   'P 1'
#
loop_
_entity.id
_entity.type
_entity.pdbx_description
1 polymer ?
#
loop_
_entity_poly.entity_id
_entity_poly.type
_entity_poly.pdbx_seq_one_letter_code
_entity_poly.pdbx_strand_id
1 'polypeptide(L)'
;MVLESIIRPSKMEKTPTEMFLVGFFYSTVGLFLALLIFGGYAGLAASLAGIFFTTMPLVVIMTKTIRLEEEKDLMVHKETFLIKEHGKALSMFLFLFIGMLISYSFWFTILPTILPEDSVKNLFGFQIDIIESIQKSSTAVGKATQEINELEKILSNNFMVLIFCILFSFLYGAGAIFILTLNASVIGVAVGSTLRRYIAMYAFQNHLEFIYNYFNWSVSITLCYMLHGVFEISAYFVGALAGGIISVAVVNHDFRTKKFWRIVIDSLDLIILSILLLFLAGIIEVFITPLLC
;
A
#
# COMPACT_ATOMS: atom_id res chain seq x y z
N MET A 1 21.84 1.34 12.18
CA MET A 1 21.36 -0.05 12.04
C MET A 1 21.94 -0.71 10.79
N VAL A 2 22.12 -2.02 10.78
CA VAL A 2 22.65 -2.74 9.60
C VAL A 2 21.80 -2.46 8.35
N LEU A 3 20.47 -2.47 8.49
CA LEU A 3 19.50 -2.09 7.45
C LEU A 3 19.69 -0.65 6.93
N GLU A 4 20.15 0.29 7.77
CA GLU A 4 20.44 1.67 7.35
C GLU A 4 21.63 1.77 6.40
N SER A 5 22.56 0.82 6.44
CA SER A 5 23.76 0.85 5.59
C SER A 5 23.48 0.30 4.18
N ILE A 6 22.44 -0.52 4.03
CA ILE A 6 22.12 -1.24 2.78
C ILE A 6 21.41 -0.33 1.78
N ILE A 7 20.50 0.55 2.25
CA ILE A 7 19.66 1.35 1.37
C ILE A 7 19.94 2.85 1.55
N ARG A 8 20.37 3.48 0.45
CA ARG A 8 20.55 4.94 0.35
C ARG A 8 19.37 5.54 -0.42
N PRO A 9 18.47 6.30 0.21
CA PRO A 9 17.26 6.74 -0.48
C PRO A 9 17.54 7.67 -1.66
N SER A 10 18.61 8.49 -1.61
CA SER A 10 19.05 9.31 -2.74
C SER A 10 19.48 8.51 -3.98
N LYS A 11 19.87 7.23 -3.82
CA LYS A 11 20.09 6.30 -4.93
C LYS A 11 18.76 5.70 -5.40
N MET A 12 17.89 5.31 -4.47
CA MET A 12 16.62 4.64 -4.78
C MET A 12 15.62 5.55 -5.49
N GLU A 13 15.59 6.85 -5.21
CA GLU A 13 14.79 7.83 -5.96
C GLU A 13 15.18 7.89 -7.46
N LYS A 14 16.43 7.58 -7.79
CA LYS A 14 16.93 7.52 -9.18
C LYS A 14 16.68 6.17 -9.84
N THR A 15 16.40 5.15 -9.05
CA THR A 15 16.21 3.75 -9.48
C THR A 15 14.97 3.15 -8.81
N PRO A 16 13.78 3.77 -8.98
CA PRO A 16 12.59 3.42 -8.22
C PRO A 16 12.15 1.97 -8.47
N THR A 17 12.44 1.42 -9.65
CA THR A 17 12.15 0.01 -10.00
C THR A 17 12.89 -0.99 -9.11
N GLU A 18 14.07 -0.67 -8.58
CA GLU A 18 14.80 -1.55 -7.64
C GLU A 18 14.02 -1.74 -6.33
N MET A 19 13.17 -0.77 -5.95
CA MET A 19 12.33 -0.87 -4.75
C MET A 19 11.28 -1.96 -4.84
N PHE A 20 10.89 -2.37 -6.05
CA PHE A 20 10.01 -3.53 -6.23
C PHE A 20 10.63 -4.79 -5.61
N LEU A 21 11.91 -5.04 -5.90
CA LEU A 21 12.63 -6.20 -5.34
C LEU A 21 12.80 -6.08 -3.83
N VAL A 22 13.04 -4.87 -3.33
CA VAL A 22 13.11 -4.60 -1.89
C VAL A 22 11.78 -4.92 -1.20
N GLY A 23 10.67 -4.43 -1.75
CA GLY A 23 9.32 -4.68 -1.22
C GLY A 23 8.97 -6.16 -1.24
N PHE A 24 9.26 -6.85 -2.34
CA PHE A 24 9.05 -8.29 -2.47
C PHE A 24 9.87 -9.09 -1.44
N PHE A 25 11.16 -8.75 -1.32
CA PHE A 25 12.08 -9.45 -0.43
C PHE A 25 11.71 -9.24 1.05
N TYR A 26 11.49 -7.99 1.49
CA TYR A 26 11.19 -7.74 2.90
C TYR A 26 9.83 -8.26 3.34
N SER A 27 8.81 -8.23 2.46
CA SER A 27 7.53 -8.87 2.75
C SER A 27 7.63 -10.40 2.79
N THR A 28 8.44 -10.99 1.90
CA THR A 28 8.75 -12.43 1.97
C THR A 28 9.42 -12.76 3.30
N VAL A 29 10.49 -12.08 3.67
CA VAL A 29 11.20 -12.31 4.94
C VAL A 29 10.25 -12.11 6.13
N GLY A 30 9.43 -11.05 6.13
CA GLY A 30 8.46 -10.79 7.18
C GLY A 30 7.44 -11.92 7.36
N LEU A 31 6.86 -12.42 6.26
CA LEU A 31 5.94 -13.56 6.25
C LEU A 31 6.59 -14.83 6.82
N PHE A 32 7.80 -15.17 6.35
CA PHE A 32 8.50 -16.37 6.80
C PHE A 32 8.94 -16.28 8.26
N LEU A 33 9.38 -15.10 8.74
CA LEU A 33 9.67 -14.89 10.16
C LEU A 33 8.42 -15.04 11.02
N ALA A 34 7.27 -14.54 10.56
CA ALA A 34 6.02 -14.70 11.27
C ALA A 34 5.58 -16.17 11.32
N LEU A 35 5.73 -16.92 10.23
CA LEU A 35 5.48 -18.36 10.21
C LEU A 35 6.43 -19.10 11.15
N LEU A 36 7.72 -18.76 11.16
CA LEU A 36 8.74 -19.42 11.99
C LEU A 36 8.50 -19.18 13.49
N ILE A 37 8.19 -17.94 13.87
CA ILE A 37 8.06 -17.54 15.28
C ILE A 37 6.65 -17.81 15.80
N PHE A 38 5.63 -17.53 15.00
CA PHE A 38 4.23 -17.53 15.42
C PHE A 38 3.35 -18.60 14.75
N GLY A 39 3.87 -19.38 13.80
CA GLY A 39 3.07 -20.35 13.04
C GLY A 39 2.47 -21.49 13.87
N GLY A 40 3.01 -21.75 15.06
CA GLY A 40 2.46 -22.73 16.00
C GLY A 40 1.35 -22.20 16.92
N TYR A 41 1.09 -20.89 16.92
CA TYR A 41 0.05 -20.28 17.74
C TYR A 41 -1.25 -20.14 16.93
N ALA A 42 -2.38 -20.47 17.56
CA ALA A 42 -3.69 -20.26 16.96
C ALA A 42 -4.05 -18.76 16.93
N GLY A 43 -4.79 -18.34 15.91
CA GLY A 43 -5.33 -16.98 15.78
C GLY A 43 -4.50 -16.04 14.90
N LEU A 44 -4.79 -14.74 15.01
CA LEU A 44 -4.29 -13.69 14.11
C LEU A 44 -2.84 -13.23 14.39
N ALA A 45 -2.14 -13.88 15.33
CA ALA A 45 -0.81 -13.48 15.77
C ALA A 45 0.22 -13.54 14.63
N ALA A 46 0.25 -14.65 13.88
CA ALA A 46 1.16 -14.80 12.75
C ALA A 46 0.88 -13.77 11.65
N SER A 47 -0.40 -13.50 11.36
CA SER A 47 -0.79 -12.53 10.34
C SER A 47 -0.34 -11.10 10.65
N LEU A 48 -0.63 -10.59 11.85
CA LEU A 48 -0.19 -9.25 12.24
C LEU A 48 1.32 -9.16 12.45
N ALA A 49 1.95 -10.22 12.96
CA ALA A 49 3.40 -10.29 13.08
C ALA A 49 4.09 -10.21 11.71
N GLY A 50 3.52 -10.83 10.67
CA GLY A 50 4.06 -10.76 9.30
C GLY A 50 4.08 -9.34 8.76
N ILE A 51 2.98 -8.60 8.95
CA ILE A 51 2.90 -7.17 8.60
C ILE A 51 3.94 -6.37 9.39
N PHE A 52 4.05 -6.62 10.70
CA PHE A 52 4.97 -5.90 11.58
C PHE A 52 6.44 -6.14 11.20
N PHE A 53 6.84 -7.39 10.98
CA PHE A 53 8.21 -7.73 10.57
C PHE A 53 8.55 -7.19 9.19
N THR A 54 7.58 -7.14 8.27
CA THR A 54 7.75 -6.46 6.97
C THR A 54 7.95 -4.96 7.15
N THR A 55 7.20 -4.34 8.06
CA THR A 55 7.20 -2.90 8.33
C THR A 55 8.54 -2.42 8.93
N MET A 56 9.11 -3.18 9.86
CA MET A 56 10.33 -2.79 10.59
C MET A 56 11.49 -2.25 9.72
N PRO A 57 11.97 -2.97 8.68
CA PRO A 57 13.02 -2.44 7.80
C PRO A 57 12.53 -1.25 6.95
N LEU A 58 11.25 -1.16 6.63
CA LEU A 58 10.68 -0.11 5.79
C LEU A 58 10.52 1.22 6.52
N VAL A 59 10.31 1.20 7.85
CA VAL A 59 10.32 2.41 8.70
C VAL A 59 11.62 3.18 8.48
N VAL A 60 12.77 2.48 8.48
CA VAL A 60 14.09 3.09 8.27
C VAL A 60 14.17 3.77 6.90
N ILE A 61 13.68 3.11 5.85
CA ILE A 61 13.68 3.67 4.49
C ILE A 61 12.82 4.93 4.46
N MET A 62 11.59 4.83 4.97
CA MET A 62 10.64 5.92 4.94
C MET A 62 11.11 7.13 5.74
N THR A 63 11.63 6.93 6.96
CA THR A 63 12.18 8.03 7.78
C THR A 63 13.31 8.75 7.05
N LYS A 64 14.21 8.00 6.40
CA LYS A 64 15.30 8.62 5.65
C LYS A 64 14.81 9.38 4.43
N THR A 65 13.85 8.84 3.69
CA THR A 65 13.26 9.54 2.54
C THR A 65 12.57 10.82 3.00
N ILE A 66 11.77 10.79 4.06
CA ILE A 66 11.09 11.99 4.60
C ILE A 66 12.10 13.07 4.99
N ARG A 67 13.20 12.70 5.66
CA ARG A 67 14.25 13.66 6.01
C ARG A 67 14.91 14.28 4.76
N LEU A 68 15.14 13.49 3.73
CA LEU A 68 15.68 14.00 2.45
C LEU A 68 14.68 14.93 1.75
N GLU A 69 13.38 14.67 1.83
CA GLU A 69 12.36 15.55 1.27
C GLU A 69 12.29 16.88 2.03
N GLU A 70 12.33 16.88 3.36
CA GLU A 70 12.37 18.11 4.16
C GLU A 70 13.64 18.95 3.87
N GLU A 71 14.79 18.31 3.68
CA GLU A 71 16.02 19.00 3.27
C GLU A 71 15.87 19.68 1.90
N LYS A 72 15.15 19.06 0.96
CA LYS A 72 14.89 19.65 -0.38
C LYS A 72 13.96 20.85 -0.28
N ASP A 73 12.93 20.80 0.56
CA ASP A 73 11.99 21.91 0.80
C ASP A 73 12.71 23.16 1.33
N LEU A 74 13.76 22.98 2.12
CA LEU A 74 14.59 24.08 2.61
C LEU A 74 15.47 24.73 1.53
N MET A 75 15.95 23.95 0.55
CA MET A 75 16.91 24.42 -0.46
C MET A 75 16.24 24.99 -1.72
N VAL A 76 15.02 24.56 -2.05
CA VAL A 76 14.34 24.93 -3.29
C VAL A 76 13.34 26.07 -3.03
N HIS A 77 13.24 27.03 -3.95
CA HIS A 77 12.33 28.18 -3.84
C HIS A 77 11.19 28.19 -4.86
N LYS A 78 11.10 27.16 -5.73
CA LYS A 78 10.06 27.06 -6.77
C LYS A 78 9.20 25.82 -6.56
N GLU A 79 7.90 26.03 -6.35
CA GLU A 79 6.88 24.99 -6.13
C GLU A 79 6.82 23.94 -7.26
N THR A 80 6.94 24.35 -8.53
CA THR A 80 6.91 23.42 -9.67
C THR A 80 8.08 22.43 -9.67
N PHE A 81 9.21 22.82 -9.08
CA PHE A 81 10.35 21.91 -8.91
C PHE A 81 10.12 20.97 -7.73
N LEU A 82 9.49 21.44 -6.64
CA LEU A 82 9.17 20.63 -5.46
C LEU A 82 8.24 19.46 -5.79
N ILE A 83 7.14 19.71 -6.52
CA ILE A 83 6.20 18.64 -6.93
C ILE A 83 6.91 17.55 -7.74
N LYS A 84 7.86 17.93 -8.61
CA LYS A 84 8.65 16.98 -9.40
C LYS A 84 9.60 16.16 -8.54
N GLU A 85 10.20 16.75 -7.50
CA GLU A 85 11.08 16.04 -6.58
C GLU A 85 10.29 15.07 -5.68
N HIS A 86 9.16 15.50 -5.12
CA HIS A 86 8.25 14.62 -4.38
C HIS A 86 7.75 13.46 -5.25
N GLY A 87 7.57 13.69 -6.55
CA GLY A 87 7.22 12.65 -7.52
C GLY A 87 8.23 11.50 -7.60
N LYS A 88 9.52 11.75 -7.33
CA LYS A 88 10.55 10.69 -7.31
C LYS A 88 10.43 9.84 -6.05
N ALA A 89 10.23 10.47 -4.89
CA ALA A 89 9.98 9.78 -3.63
C ALA A 89 8.68 8.97 -3.70
N LEU A 90 7.63 9.54 -4.29
CA LEU A 90 6.37 8.85 -4.54
C LEU A 90 6.57 7.62 -5.45
N SER A 91 7.30 7.76 -6.57
CA SER A 91 7.59 6.63 -7.47
C SER A 91 8.33 5.51 -6.75
N MET A 92 9.36 5.85 -5.96
CA MET A 92 10.10 4.90 -5.13
C MET A 92 9.17 4.09 -4.20
N PHE A 93 8.24 4.77 -3.53
CA PHE A 93 7.27 4.14 -2.64
C PHE A 93 6.21 3.31 -3.36
N LEU A 94 5.75 3.73 -4.54
CA LEU A 94 4.80 2.95 -5.34
C LEU A 94 5.41 1.62 -5.80
N PHE A 95 6.66 1.62 -6.27
CA PHE A 95 7.34 0.36 -6.63
C PHE A 95 7.56 -0.54 -5.41
N LEU A 96 7.92 0.04 -4.25
CA LEU A 96 7.99 -0.72 -2.98
C LEU A 96 6.64 -1.39 -2.66
N PHE A 97 5.54 -0.64 -2.75
CA PHE A 97 4.19 -1.13 -2.50
C PHE A 97 3.81 -2.26 -3.45
N ILE A 98 4.05 -2.11 -4.75
CA ILE A 98 3.78 -3.14 -5.76
C ILE A 98 4.60 -4.40 -5.46
N GLY A 99 5.86 -4.26 -5.06
CA GLY A 99 6.70 -5.39 -4.63
C GLY A 99 6.09 -6.17 -3.46
N MET A 100 5.59 -5.47 -2.44
CA MET A 100 4.91 -6.10 -1.31
C MET A 100 3.61 -6.79 -1.76
N LEU A 101 2.76 -6.11 -2.54
CA LEU A 101 1.50 -6.64 -3.06
C LEU A 101 1.72 -7.95 -3.82
N ILE A 102 2.69 -7.99 -4.74
CA ILE A 102 3.01 -9.18 -5.53
C ILE A 102 3.54 -10.31 -4.66
N SER A 103 4.35 -10.00 -3.65
CA SER A 103 4.83 -11.00 -2.68
C SER A 103 3.69 -11.62 -1.87
N TYR A 104 2.80 -10.80 -1.29
CA TYR A 104 1.63 -11.30 -0.56
C TYR A 104 0.72 -12.14 -1.47
N SER A 105 0.48 -11.69 -2.70
CA SER A 105 -0.30 -12.44 -3.69
C SER A 105 0.34 -13.79 -4.03
N PHE A 106 1.64 -13.78 -4.35
CA PHE A 106 2.42 -14.97 -4.68
C PHE A 106 2.39 -16.01 -3.56
N TRP A 107 2.71 -15.59 -2.32
CA TRP A 107 2.77 -16.50 -1.19
C TRP A 107 1.39 -17.00 -0.78
N PHE A 108 0.35 -16.18 -0.85
CA PHE A 108 -1.02 -16.64 -0.59
C PHE A 108 -1.47 -17.70 -1.60
N THR A 109 -1.05 -17.59 -2.87
CA THR A 109 -1.37 -18.58 -3.91
C THR A 109 -0.57 -19.88 -3.75
N ILE A 110 0.71 -19.82 -3.38
CA ILE A 110 1.63 -20.98 -3.40
C ILE A 110 1.69 -21.73 -2.08
N LEU A 111 1.63 -21.05 -0.94
CA LEU A 111 1.78 -21.71 0.37
C LEU A 111 0.83 -22.88 0.63
N PRO A 112 -0.45 -22.88 0.18
CA PRO A 112 -1.33 -24.05 0.30
C PRO A 112 -0.83 -25.34 -0.36
N THR A 113 0.13 -25.23 -1.30
CA THR A 113 0.76 -26.41 -1.94
C THR A 113 1.86 -27.04 -1.06
N ILE A 114 2.32 -26.33 -0.03
CA ILE A 114 3.45 -26.71 0.83
C ILE A 114 2.99 -26.90 2.29
N LEU A 115 2.02 -26.10 2.75
CA LEU A 115 1.54 -26.05 4.13
C LEU A 115 0.05 -26.44 4.21
N PRO A 116 -0.41 -26.95 5.37
CA PRO A 116 -1.84 -27.17 5.62
C PRO A 116 -2.63 -25.86 5.51
N GLU A 117 -3.88 -25.96 5.04
CA GLU A 117 -4.76 -24.78 4.84
C GLU A 117 -4.98 -23.98 6.13
N ASP A 118 -5.03 -24.64 7.29
CA ASP A 118 -5.18 -23.97 8.59
C ASP A 118 -3.98 -23.09 8.94
N SER A 119 -2.76 -23.51 8.58
CA SER A 119 -1.55 -22.69 8.76
C SER A 119 -1.58 -21.46 7.86
N VAL A 120 -2.06 -21.60 6.62
CA VAL A 120 -2.24 -20.47 5.69
C VAL A 120 -3.30 -19.51 6.22
N LYS A 121 -4.43 -20.02 6.71
CA LYS A 121 -5.49 -19.19 7.32
C LYS A 121 -4.99 -18.43 8.55
N ASN A 122 -4.15 -19.03 9.40
CA ASN A 122 -3.56 -18.32 10.53
C ASN A 122 -2.56 -17.23 10.07
N LEU A 123 -1.77 -17.52 9.03
CA LEU A 123 -0.79 -16.58 8.48
C LEU A 123 -1.42 -15.39 7.77
N PHE A 124 -2.60 -15.55 7.17
CA PHE A 124 -3.29 -14.48 6.42
C PHE A 124 -4.67 -14.10 6.99
N GLY A 125 -4.97 -14.53 8.22
CA GLY A 125 -6.31 -14.44 8.79
C GLY A 125 -6.85 -13.02 8.87
N PHE A 126 -6.00 -12.05 9.23
CA PHE A 126 -6.43 -10.65 9.33
C PHE A 126 -6.82 -10.12 7.95
N GLN A 127 -6.05 -10.45 6.90
CA GLN A 127 -6.36 -10.03 5.55
C GLN A 127 -7.66 -10.67 5.04
N ILE A 128 -7.85 -11.96 5.32
CA ILE A 128 -9.06 -12.70 4.94
C ILE A 128 -10.30 -12.08 5.61
N ASP A 129 -10.24 -11.80 6.92
CA ASP A 129 -11.34 -11.20 7.67
C ASP A 129 -11.73 -9.82 7.12
N ILE A 130 -10.74 -8.99 6.79
CA ILE A 130 -10.98 -7.68 6.16
C ILE A 130 -11.67 -7.85 4.81
N ILE A 131 -11.19 -8.75 3.95
CA ILE A 131 -11.79 -8.99 2.62
C ILE A 131 -13.24 -9.47 2.75
N GLU A 132 -13.52 -10.42 3.66
CA GLU A 132 -14.87 -10.91 3.89
C GLU A 132 -15.80 -9.80 4.41
N SER A 133 -15.31 -8.92 5.29
CA SER A 133 -16.10 -7.79 5.82
C SER A 133 -16.51 -6.81 4.72
N ILE A 134 -15.61 -6.54 3.77
CA ILE A 134 -15.87 -5.67 2.62
C ILE A 134 -16.92 -6.33 1.71
N GLN A 135 -16.74 -7.60 1.36
CA GLN A 135 -17.65 -8.33 0.48
C GLN A 135 -19.08 -8.44 1.04
N LYS A 136 -19.23 -8.79 2.33
CA LYS A 136 -20.54 -8.86 3.00
C LYS A 136 -21.26 -7.51 2.99
N SER A 137 -20.49 -6.42 3.07
CA SER A 137 -21.02 -5.07 3.02
C SER A 137 -21.50 -4.68 1.63
N SER A 138 -20.97 -5.26 0.55
CA SER A 138 -21.32 -4.93 -0.84
C SER A 138 -22.55 -5.67 -1.37
N THR A 139 -22.96 -6.79 -0.75
CA THR A 139 -24.10 -7.61 -1.19
C THR A 139 -25.48 -7.14 -0.70
N ALA A 140 -25.60 -6.02 0.03
CA ALA A 140 -26.77 -5.73 0.87
C ALA A 140 -27.73 -4.60 0.42
N VAL A 141 -27.65 -4.04 -0.79
CA VAL A 141 -28.50 -2.88 -1.17
C VAL A 141 -29.08 -3.05 -2.59
N GLY A 142 -30.33 -2.61 -2.82
CA GLY A 142 -31.08 -2.75 -4.08
C GLY A 142 -30.87 -1.62 -5.11
N LYS A 143 -31.08 -1.95 -6.40
CA LYS A 143 -30.78 -1.14 -7.60
C LYS A 143 -31.70 0.08 -7.81
N ALA A 144 -31.22 1.28 -7.46
CA ALA A 144 -31.51 2.58 -8.13
C ALA A 144 -30.85 3.76 -7.38
N THR A 145 -30.63 3.65 -6.07
CA THR A 145 -29.89 4.62 -5.22
C THR A 145 -28.47 4.14 -4.89
N GLN A 146 -27.94 3.18 -5.65
CA GLN A 146 -26.70 2.45 -5.34
C GLN A 146 -25.43 3.27 -5.58
N GLU A 147 -25.27 3.93 -6.73
CA GLU A 147 -23.97 4.50 -7.13
C GLU A 147 -23.48 5.63 -6.20
N ILE A 148 -24.38 6.51 -5.74
CA ILE A 148 -24.03 7.60 -4.81
C ILE A 148 -23.69 7.03 -3.42
N ASN A 149 -24.46 6.04 -2.95
CA ASN A 149 -24.22 5.38 -1.66
C ASN A 149 -22.94 4.52 -1.68
N GLU A 150 -22.61 3.93 -2.82
CA GLU A 150 -21.37 3.16 -3.03
C GLU A 150 -20.15 4.09 -3.07
N LEU A 151 -20.22 5.22 -3.76
CA LEU A 151 -19.17 6.23 -3.78
C LEU A 151 -18.90 6.79 -2.38
N GLU A 152 -19.94 7.17 -1.63
CA GLU A 152 -19.78 7.68 -0.26
C GLU A 152 -19.10 6.63 0.64
N LYS A 153 -19.48 5.37 0.52
CA LYS A 153 -18.91 4.28 1.30
C LYS A 153 -17.45 3.98 0.96
N ILE A 154 -17.12 3.95 -0.33
CA ILE A 154 -15.75 3.74 -0.80
C ILE A 154 -14.87 4.92 -0.36
N LEU A 155 -15.32 6.15 -0.62
CA LEU A 155 -14.59 7.35 -0.23
C LEU A 155 -14.42 7.44 1.28
N SER A 156 -15.45 7.20 2.10
CA SER A 156 -15.33 7.30 3.56
C SER A 156 -14.32 6.30 4.14
N ASN A 157 -14.31 5.05 3.65
CA ASN A 157 -13.31 4.06 4.02
C ASN A 157 -11.90 4.52 3.64
N ASN A 158 -11.73 4.98 2.40
CA ASN A 158 -10.43 5.40 1.89
C ASN A 158 -9.92 6.70 2.54
N PHE A 159 -10.82 7.63 2.88
CA PHE A 159 -10.49 8.83 3.65
C PHE A 159 -10.00 8.47 5.05
N MET A 160 -10.61 7.46 5.68
CA MET A 160 -10.16 6.98 6.98
C MET A 160 -8.72 6.45 6.91
N VAL A 161 -8.39 5.68 5.86
CA VAL A 161 -7.01 5.21 5.61
C VAL A 161 -6.05 6.38 5.36
N LEU A 162 -6.44 7.37 4.56
CA LEU A 162 -5.64 8.58 4.31
C LEU A 162 -5.36 9.35 5.60
N ILE A 163 -6.38 9.58 6.43
CA ILE A 163 -6.26 10.26 7.73
C ILE A 163 -5.29 9.48 8.63
N PHE A 164 -5.41 8.15 8.70
CA PHE A 164 -4.48 7.33 9.47
C PHE A 164 -3.05 7.43 8.92
N CYS A 165 -2.85 7.45 7.60
CA CYS A 165 -1.53 7.65 7.02
C CYS A 165 -0.93 9.00 7.43
N ILE A 166 -1.68 10.09 7.29
CA ILE A 166 -1.21 11.44 7.68
C ILE A 166 -0.87 11.47 9.18
N LEU A 167 -1.79 11.01 10.03
CA LEU A 167 -1.62 11.05 11.49
C LEU A 167 -0.47 10.15 11.97
N PHE A 168 -0.35 8.93 11.46
CA PHE A 168 0.73 8.03 11.88
C PHE A 168 2.09 8.51 11.38
N SER A 169 2.16 9.11 10.19
CA SER A 169 3.39 9.74 9.72
C SER A 169 3.74 10.98 10.56
N PHE A 170 2.75 11.80 10.91
CA PHE A 170 2.96 12.96 11.77
C PHE A 170 3.42 12.59 13.18
N LEU A 171 2.76 11.63 13.83
CA LEU A 171 3.04 11.25 15.23
C LEU A 171 4.30 10.39 15.38
N TYR A 172 4.54 9.48 14.44
CA TYR A 172 5.61 8.47 14.54
C TYR A 172 6.69 8.63 13.46
N GLY A 173 6.67 9.71 12.68
CA GLY A 173 7.60 9.99 11.58
C GLY A 173 7.37 9.13 10.35
N ALA A 174 7.56 7.81 10.48
CA ALA A 174 7.37 6.84 9.40
C ALA A 174 6.25 5.82 9.70
N GLY A 175 5.36 6.14 10.66
CA GLY A 175 4.30 5.22 11.09
C GLY A 175 3.32 4.83 9.99
N ALA A 176 3.13 5.66 8.98
CA ALA A 176 2.25 5.37 7.84
C ALA A 176 2.66 4.12 7.06
N ILE A 177 3.94 3.74 7.06
CA ILE A 177 4.40 2.54 6.35
C ILE A 177 3.76 1.26 6.90
N PHE A 178 3.35 1.25 8.18
CA PHE A 178 2.60 0.14 8.76
C PHE A 178 1.22 0.01 8.12
N ILE A 179 0.48 1.12 8.00
CA ILE A 179 -0.84 1.18 7.38
C ILE A 179 -0.74 0.78 5.90
N LEU A 180 0.28 1.26 5.20
CA LEU A 180 0.52 0.97 3.78
C LEU A 180 0.94 -0.48 3.55
N THR A 181 1.74 -1.07 4.45
CA THR A 181 2.09 -2.50 4.41
C THR A 181 0.86 -3.36 4.68
N LEU A 182 0.01 -2.96 5.62
CA LEU A 182 -1.26 -3.62 5.90
C LEU A 182 -2.17 -3.58 4.67
N ASN A 183 -2.35 -2.41 4.04
CA ASN A 183 -3.14 -2.25 2.83
C ASN A 183 -2.59 -3.11 1.66
N ALA A 184 -1.27 -3.08 1.43
CA ALA A 184 -0.61 -3.94 0.44
C ALA A 184 -0.87 -5.43 0.69
N SER A 185 -0.86 -5.86 1.97
CA SER A 185 -1.13 -7.26 2.33
C SER A 185 -2.57 -7.67 2.06
N VAL A 186 -3.55 -6.80 2.34
CA VAL A 186 -4.98 -7.06 2.08
C VAL A 186 -5.22 -7.17 0.58
N ILE A 187 -4.72 -6.22 -0.22
CA ILE A 187 -4.86 -6.26 -1.68
C ILE A 187 -4.14 -7.48 -2.26
N GLY A 188 -2.92 -7.77 -1.79
CA GLY A 188 -2.17 -8.95 -2.22
C GLY A 188 -2.92 -10.26 -1.98
N VAL A 189 -3.51 -10.43 -0.79
CA VAL A 189 -4.34 -11.61 -0.47
C VAL A 189 -5.63 -11.64 -1.30
N ALA A 190 -6.27 -10.51 -1.58
CA ALA A 190 -7.45 -10.45 -2.45
C ALA A 190 -7.13 -10.90 -3.90
N VAL A 191 -6.02 -10.41 -4.45
CA VAL A 191 -5.51 -10.86 -5.76
C VAL A 191 -5.14 -12.34 -5.71
N GLY A 192 -4.40 -12.78 -4.69
CA GLY A 192 -4.00 -14.19 -4.52
C GLY A 192 -5.20 -15.14 -4.38
N SER A 193 -6.25 -14.74 -3.66
CA SER A 193 -7.51 -15.49 -3.54
C SER A 193 -8.22 -15.62 -4.89
N THR A 194 -8.23 -14.54 -5.65
CA THR A 194 -8.79 -14.54 -7.00
C THR A 194 -8.00 -15.44 -7.94
N LEU A 195 -6.67 -15.38 -7.91
CA LEU A 195 -5.79 -16.28 -8.66
C LEU A 195 -6.04 -17.75 -8.30
N ARG A 196 -6.14 -18.08 -7.01
CA ARG A 196 -6.46 -19.44 -6.53
C ARG A 196 -7.79 -19.93 -7.09
N ARG A 197 -8.82 -19.08 -7.12
CA ARG A 197 -10.14 -19.42 -7.68
C ARG A 197 -10.05 -19.77 -9.17
N TYR A 198 -9.32 -18.98 -9.96
CA TYR A 198 -9.17 -19.27 -11.40
C TYR A 198 -8.33 -20.50 -11.66
N ILE A 199 -7.26 -20.71 -10.89
CA ILE A 199 -6.48 -21.95 -10.97
C ILE A 199 -7.40 -23.14 -10.72
N ALA A 200 -8.24 -23.10 -9.68
CA ALA A 200 -9.18 -24.18 -9.38
C ALA A 200 -10.25 -24.38 -10.48
N MET A 201 -10.79 -23.31 -11.04
CA MET A 201 -11.80 -23.38 -12.12
C MET A 201 -11.26 -23.99 -13.40
N TYR A 202 -10.00 -23.71 -13.74
CA TYR A 202 -9.41 -24.13 -15.02
C TYR A 202 -8.43 -25.30 -14.89
N ALA A 203 -8.14 -25.80 -13.69
CA ALA A 203 -7.16 -26.87 -13.45
C ALA A 203 -7.42 -28.16 -14.24
N PHE A 204 -8.68 -28.44 -14.61
CA PHE A 204 -9.08 -29.65 -15.34
C PHE A 204 -9.17 -29.46 -16.86
N GLN A 205 -8.83 -28.27 -17.37
CA GLN A 205 -8.79 -28.01 -18.81
C GLN A 205 -7.47 -28.48 -19.44
N ASN A 206 -7.46 -28.60 -20.77
CA ASN A 206 -6.23 -28.88 -21.51
C ASN A 206 -5.20 -27.77 -21.27
N HIS A 207 -3.89 -28.11 -21.32
CA HIS A 207 -2.80 -27.19 -20.98
C HIS A 207 -2.85 -25.84 -21.72
N LEU A 208 -3.27 -25.82 -23.00
CA LEU A 208 -3.38 -24.59 -23.79
C LEU A 208 -4.58 -23.72 -23.37
N GLU A 209 -5.71 -24.34 -23.07
CA GLU A 209 -6.91 -23.63 -22.58
C GLU A 209 -6.68 -23.07 -21.18
N PHE A 210 -6.00 -23.83 -20.32
CA PHE A 210 -5.57 -23.35 -19.01
C PHE A 210 -4.70 -22.10 -19.13
N ILE A 211 -3.66 -22.12 -19.98
CA ILE A 211 -2.77 -20.95 -20.15
C ILE A 211 -3.56 -19.75 -20.70
N TYR A 212 -4.35 -19.96 -21.75
CA TYR A 212 -5.15 -18.89 -22.35
C TYR A 212 -6.12 -18.24 -21.36
N ASN A 213 -6.90 -19.05 -20.64
CA ASN A 213 -7.87 -18.56 -19.67
C ASN A 213 -7.16 -17.96 -18.45
N TYR A 214 -6.14 -18.62 -17.91
CA TYR A 214 -5.40 -18.09 -16.78
C TYR A 214 -4.80 -16.70 -17.07
N PHE A 215 -4.11 -16.52 -18.21
CA PHE A 215 -3.50 -15.24 -18.53
C PHE A 215 -4.53 -14.16 -18.85
N ASN A 216 -5.58 -14.45 -19.64
CA ASN A 216 -6.60 -13.45 -19.94
C ASN A 216 -7.32 -12.95 -18.69
N TRP A 217 -7.73 -13.86 -17.81
CA TRP A 217 -8.48 -13.48 -16.61
C TRP A 217 -7.59 -12.85 -15.54
N SER A 218 -6.37 -13.36 -15.33
CA SER A 218 -5.44 -12.80 -14.34
C SER A 218 -4.97 -11.39 -14.71
N VAL A 219 -4.70 -11.14 -16.00
CA VAL A 219 -4.32 -9.81 -16.50
C VAL A 219 -5.48 -8.84 -16.40
N SER A 220 -6.70 -9.27 -16.79
CA SER A 220 -7.91 -8.45 -16.68
C SER A 220 -8.12 -7.95 -15.24
N ILE A 221 -8.09 -8.86 -14.26
CA ILE A 221 -8.32 -8.50 -12.85
C ILE A 221 -7.23 -7.61 -12.27
N THR A 222 -5.97 -7.87 -12.60
CA THR A 222 -4.86 -7.03 -12.16
C THR A 222 -5.03 -5.61 -12.71
N LEU A 223 -5.45 -5.48 -13.97
CA LEU A 223 -5.79 -4.17 -14.55
C LEU A 223 -6.96 -3.51 -13.81
N CYS A 224 -8.02 -4.25 -13.47
CA CYS A 224 -9.17 -3.71 -12.72
C CYS A 224 -8.76 -3.07 -11.38
N TYR A 225 -7.93 -3.76 -10.59
CA TYR A 225 -7.43 -3.21 -9.31
C TYR A 225 -6.46 -2.04 -9.52
N MET A 226 -5.67 -2.04 -10.60
CA MET A 226 -4.69 -0.99 -10.86
C MET A 226 -5.32 0.34 -11.31
N LEU A 227 -6.49 0.32 -11.97
CA LEU A 227 -7.13 1.51 -12.54
C LEU A 227 -7.38 2.62 -11.50
N HIS A 228 -8.04 2.30 -10.40
CA HIS A 228 -8.25 3.23 -9.28
C HIS A 228 -7.13 3.11 -8.23
N GLY A 229 -6.60 1.90 -8.01
CA GLY A 229 -5.60 1.63 -6.97
C GLY A 229 -4.33 2.45 -7.10
N VAL A 230 -3.87 2.77 -8.32
CA VAL A 230 -2.68 3.64 -8.48
C VAL A 230 -2.91 5.04 -7.92
N PHE A 231 -4.12 5.60 -8.08
CA PHE A 231 -4.47 6.93 -7.58
C PHE A 231 -4.70 6.90 -6.07
N GLU A 232 -5.36 5.87 -5.55
CA GLU A 232 -5.60 5.67 -4.13
C GLU A 232 -4.29 5.54 -3.34
N ILE A 233 -3.41 4.61 -3.76
CA ILE A 233 -2.13 4.40 -3.08
C ILE A 233 -1.22 5.62 -3.22
N SER A 234 -1.28 6.33 -4.36
CA SER A 234 -0.57 7.61 -4.51
C SER A 234 -1.07 8.66 -3.52
N ALA A 235 -2.39 8.76 -3.32
CA ALA A 235 -2.96 9.66 -2.32
C ALA A 235 -2.42 9.34 -0.92
N TYR A 236 -2.40 8.07 -0.53
CA TYR A 236 -1.91 7.67 0.79
C TYR A 236 -0.43 7.99 1.00
N PHE A 237 0.43 7.73 0.01
CA PHE A 237 1.85 8.07 0.13
C PHE A 237 2.09 9.59 0.12
N VAL A 238 1.35 10.37 -0.67
CA VAL A 238 1.46 11.84 -0.65
C VAL A 238 1.02 12.39 0.71
N GLY A 239 -0.10 11.92 1.26
CA GLY A 239 -0.54 12.31 2.60
C GLY A 239 0.46 11.87 3.69
N ALA A 240 1.05 10.69 3.55
CA ALA A 240 2.07 10.20 4.47
C ALA A 240 3.36 11.03 4.39
N LEU A 241 3.81 11.41 3.19
CA LEU A 241 4.94 12.33 3.02
C LEU A 241 4.66 13.66 3.71
N ALA A 242 3.49 14.26 3.49
CA ALA A 242 3.10 15.51 4.12
C ALA A 242 3.12 15.43 5.64
N GLY A 243 2.46 14.43 6.23
CA GLY A 243 2.47 14.22 7.69
C GLY A 243 3.88 14.01 8.24
N GLY A 244 4.71 13.26 7.51
CA GLY A 244 6.10 12.97 7.90
C GLY A 244 7.01 14.19 7.83
N ILE A 245 6.89 15.01 6.78
CA ILE A 245 7.66 16.24 6.61
C ILE A 245 7.33 17.21 7.74
N ILE A 246 6.04 17.36 8.08
CA ILE A 246 5.62 18.16 9.24
C ILE A 246 6.23 17.59 10.53
N SER A 247 6.22 16.27 10.72
CA SER A 247 6.84 15.62 11.89
C SER A 247 8.31 15.99 12.04
N VAL A 248 9.08 15.89 10.94
CA VAL A 248 10.50 16.25 10.92
C VAL A 248 10.69 17.74 11.19
N ALA A 249 9.85 18.60 10.62
CA ALA A 249 9.92 20.04 10.84
C ALA A 249 9.67 20.43 12.30
N VAL A 250 8.73 19.76 12.97
CA VAL A 250 8.44 19.93 14.40
C VAL A 250 9.63 19.53 15.28
N VAL A 251 10.35 18.49 14.89
CA VAL A 251 11.54 18.01 15.63
C VAL A 251 12.76 18.89 15.38
N ASN A 252 12.94 19.38 14.17
CA ASN A 252 14.18 20.05 13.74
C ASN A 252 14.15 21.58 13.87
N HIS A 253 12.97 22.21 13.87
CA HIS A 253 12.86 23.68 13.85
C HIS A 253 11.99 24.21 14.97
N ASP A 254 12.31 25.42 15.45
CA ASP A 254 11.44 26.15 16.36
C ASP A 254 10.16 26.62 15.64
N PHE A 255 9.00 26.40 16.27
CA PHE A 255 7.65 26.79 15.78
C PHE A 255 7.49 28.27 15.43
N ARG A 256 8.40 29.13 15.88
CA ARG A 256 8.37 30.59 15.64
C ARG A 256 9.14 31.01 14.38
N THR A 257 9.82 30.10 13.71
CA THR A 257 10.66 30.44 12.56
C THR A 257 9.85 30.52 11.27
N LYS A 258 10.23 31.43 10.37
CA LYS A 258 9.67 31.50 9.01
C LYS A 258 9.87 30.20 8.22
N LYS A 259 10.94 29.46 8.54
CA LYS A 259 11.26 28.17 7.91
C LYS A 259 10.23 27.10 8.28
N PHE A 260 9.92 26.96 9.57
CA PHE A 260 8.88 26.05 10.04
C PHE A 260 7.54 26.29 9.34
N TRP A 261 7.06 27.55 9.34
CA TRP A 261 5.78 27.88 8.72
C TRP A 261 5.75 27.67 7.21
N ARG A 262 6.89 27.86 6.52
CA ARG A 262 7.00 27.53 5.09
C ARG A 262 6.80 26.04 4.85
N ILE A 263 7.52 25.18 5.57
CA ILE A 263 7.41 23.71 5.43
C ILE A 263 5.98 23.24 5.72
N VAL A 264 5.33 23.80 6.74
CA VAL A 264 3.94 23.47 7.07
C VAL A 264 2.98 23.84 5.94
N ILE A 265 3.13 25.01 5.33
CA ILE A 265 2.28 25.44 4.21
C ILE A 265 2.53 24.54 2.99
N ASP A 266 3.77 24.27 2.63
CA ASP A 266 4.11 23.40 1.50
C ASP A 266 3.56 21.96 1.74
N SER A 267 3.60 21.48 2.98
CA SER A 267 3.01 20.18 3.35
C SER A 267 1.47 20.18 3.29
N LEU A 268 0.81 21.32 3.53
CA LEU A 268 -0.64 21.43 3.36
C LEU A 268 -1.06 21.27 1.90
N ASP A 269 -0.25 21.78 0.96
CA ASP A 269 -0.49 21.59 -0.47
C ASP A 269 -0.41 20.11 -0.86
N LEU A 270 0.52 19.35 -0.28
CA LEU A 270 0.57 17.90 -0.44
C LEU A 270 -0.67 17.20 0.14
N ILE A 271 -1.18 17.64 1.29
CA ILE A 271 -2.43 17.10 1.84
C ILE A 271 -3.60 17.37 0.90
N ILE A 272 -3.73 18.59 0.37
CA ILE A 272 -4.77 18.93 -0.61
C ILE A 272 -4.64 18.05 -1.86
N LEU A 273 -3.42 17.87 -2.38
CA LEU A 273 -3.15 16.99 -3.52
C LEU A 273 -3.57 15.54 -3.23
N SER A 274 -3.27 15.02 -2.03
CA SER A 274 -3.67 13.66 -1.64
C SER A 274 -5.19 13.48 -1.63
N ILE A 275 -5.93 14.48 -1.14
CA ILE A 275 -7.40 14.46 -1.12
C ILE A 275 -7.96 14.45 -2.54
N LEU A 276 -7.40 15.28 -3.44
CA LEU A 276 -7.81 15.33 -4.85
C LEU A 276 -7.54 14.00 -5.57
N LEU A 277 -6.37 13.40 -5.36
CA LEU A 277 -6.03 12.08 -5.92
C LEU A 277 -6.98 10.98 -5.40
N LEU A 278 -7.34 11.03 -4.12
CA LEU A 278 -8.26 10.06 -3.53
C LEU A 278 -9.68 10.20 -4.10
N PHE A 279 -10.15 11.43 -4.28
CA PHE A 279 -11.45 11.68 -4.89
C PHE A 279 -11.49 11.17 -6.34
N LEU A 280 -10.41 11.40 -7.10
CA LEU A 280 -10.26 10.85 -8.45
C LEU A 280 -10.28 9.31 -8.45
N ALA A 281 -9.60 8.67 -7.48
CA ALA A 281 -9.61 7.22 -7.33
C ALA A 281 -11.03 6.67 -7.14
N GLY A 282 -11.82 7.26 -6.23
CA GLY A 282 -13.19 6.83 -5.98
C GLY A 282 -14.11 7.00 -7.20
N ILE A 283 -13.95 8.08 -7.97
CA ILE A 283 -14.69 8.25 -9.24
C ILE A 283 -14.33 7.15 -10.24
N ILE A 284 -13.04 6.85 -10.39
CA ILE A 284 -12.58 5.78 -11.29
C ILE A 284 -13.11 4.42 -10.83
N GLU A 285 -13.13 4.15 -9.52
CA GLU A 285 -13.61 2.90 -8.96
C GLU A 285 -15.11 2.69 -9.18
N VAL A 286 -15.93 3.72 -8.98
CA VAL A 286 -17.40 3.59 -9.06
C VAL A 286 -17.93 3.70 -10.49
N PHE A 287 -17.37 4.61 -11.30
CA PHE A 287 -17.96 4.92 -12.61
C PHE A 287 -17.21 4.34 -13.80
N ILE A 288 -15.90 4.10 -13.69
CA ILE A 288 -15.07 3.67 -14.83
C ILE A 288 -14.74 2.18 -14.73
N THR A 289 -14.32 1.72 -13.55
CA THR A 289 -13.92 0.32 -13.33
C THR A 289 -15.04 -0.66 -13.70
N PRO A 290 -16.32 -0.45 -13.32
CA PRO A 290 -17.43 -1.36 -13.66
C PRO A 290 -17.80 -1.41 -15.15
N LEU A 291 -17.28 -0.48 -15.96
CA LEU A 291 -17.48 -0.48 -17.41
C LEU A 291 -16.42 -1.31 -18.14
N LEU A 292 -15.27 -1.51 -17.51
CA LEU A 292 -14.11 -2.22 -18.07
C LEU A 292 -13.96 -3.63 -17.49
N CYS A 293 -14.54 -3.84 -16.31
CA CYS A 293 -14.52 -5.02 -15.46
C CYS A 293 -15.90 -5.19 -14.82
#